data_AF-A0A0R1WK07-F1
#
_entry.id   AF-A0A0R1WK07-F1
#
_cell.length_a   1.000
_cell.length_b   1.000
_cell.length_c   1.000
_cell.angle_alpha   90.00
_cell.angle_beta   90.00
_cell.angle_gamma   90.00
#
_symmetry.space_group_name_H-M   'P 1'
#
loop_
_entity.id
_entity.type
_entity.pdbx_description
1 polymer ?
#
loop_
_entity_poly.entity_id
_entity_poly.type
_entity_poly.pdbx_seq_one_letter_code
_entity_poly.pdbx_strand_id
1 'polypeptide(L)'
;MSEMINKLVDEKLTKIFADYPTTDDLKELQEELSSDLIASAEDKITAETTEQAAVDQAFQEFGDIDEVISQVLDEHDDNETENHYHKTIHEHHIDLDDDGIRIDNGKILNIDEDGLTINNGKTVRIDGDGVKLGNMVINENGINFHGQSQPKTSFDEFNAKFNNNAYDTEVHVESLPLTDESEFAVEDINKVDVTYENADVKILPTKGTKIMIHEYMSRTNPDYQVKTDLVDDTLVIKQGRWPHFLPLKVKVQILLPESFAGKVRVNNRSGNLLMQNLSQLDSALINVKSGIVNIRNLKLDQLLINASSGKVVMEDLNISNDLSVESRSGVIKLDNVYSPNYNILARSGTIKGIDLGGGGKITAKSGTIKLEFAKITSNVAVTNNSGTVRLTMPEHDSYNFDLEAKSGTVKMNHAANYKHDVQSLKEGTVGTDPLYNLSVRAISGTIKVN
;
A
#
# COMPACT_ATOMS: atom_id res chain seq x y z
N MET A 1 24.74 -21.01 15.95
CA MET A 1 23.44 -21.44 16.51
C MET A 1 23.70 -22.19 17.80
N SER A 2 23.16 -21.71 18.93
CA SER A 2 23.32 -22.39 20.23
C SER A 2 22.33 -23.53 20.35
N GLU A 3 22.80 -24.77 20.45
CA GLU A 3 21.95 -25.94 20.71
C GLU A 3 21.12 -25.79 21.99
N MET A 4 21.61 -25.03 22.97
CA MET A 4 20.91 -24.78 24.23
C MET A 4 19.74 -23.81 24.06
N ILE A 5 19.86 -22.75 23.24
CA ILE A 5 18.76 -21.82 22.96
C ILE A 5 17.61 -22.56 22.29
N ASN A 6 17.89 -23.35 21.25
CA ASN A 6 16.88 -24.12 20.53
C ASN A 6 16.09 -25.02 21.49
N LYS A 7 16.81 -25.76 22.33
CA LYS A 7 16.19 -26.64 23.32
C LYS A 7 15.29 -25.89 24.31
N LEU A 8 15.74 -24.74 24.83
CA LEU A 8 14.97 -23.95 25.80
C LEU A 8 13.71 -23.33 25.19
N VAL A 9 13.78 -22.86 23.94
CA VAL A 9 12.61 -22.36 23.20
C VAL A 9 11.62 -23.48 22.95
N ASP A 10 12.08 -24.63 22.46
CA ASP A 10 11.23 -25.79 22.18
C ASP A 10 10.54 -26.33 23.43
N GLU A 11 11.25 -26.42 24.57
CA GLU A 11 10.67 -26.86 25.85
C GLU A 11 9.55 -25.91 26.32
N LYS A 12 9.73 -24.59 26.18
CA LYS A 12 8.72 -23.60 26.54
C LYS A 12 7.51 -23.64 25.61
N LEU A 13 7.73 -23.65 24.29
CA LEU A 13 6.63 -23.71 23.32
C LEU A 13 5.84 -25.01 23.48
N THR A 14 6.51 -26.15 23.66
CA THR A 14 5.84 -27.44 23.89
C THR A 14 4.91 -27.37 25.10
N LYS A 15 5.31 -26.66 26.17
CA LYS A 15 4.47 -26.48 27.35
C LYS A 15 3.26 -25.59 27.09
N ILE A 16 3.42 -24.51 26.32
CA ILE A 16 2.31 -23.61 25.94
C ILE A 16 1.31 -24.36 25.06
N PHE A 17 1.79 -25.03 24.01
CA PHE A 17 0.95 -25.74 23.05
C PHE A 17 0.30 -27.02 23.60
N ALA A 18 0.74 -27.52 24.76
CA ALA A 18 0.18 -28.72 25.38
C ALA A 18 -1.30 -28.58 25.77
N ASP A 19 -1.78 -27.35 26.01
CA ASP A 19 -3.16 -27.06 26.39
C ASP A 19 -4.09 -26.86 25.17
N TYR A 20 -3.57 -26.97 23.94
CA TYR A 20 -4.27 -26.70 22.69
C TYR A 20 -4.39 -27.94 21.78
N PRO A 21 -5.38 -27.99 20.87
CA PRO A 21 -5.53 -29.10 19.94
C PRO A 21 -4.34 -29.18 18.96
N THR A 22 -4.00 -30.38 18.53
CA THR A 22 -2.95 -30.58 17.52
C THR A 22 -3.55 -30.49 16.12
N THR A 23 -3.54 -29.30 15.53
CA THR A 23 -3.90 -29.06 14.11
C THR A 23 -2.65 -28.83 13.28
N ASP A 24 -2.74 -28.92 11.95
CA ASP A 24 -1.58 -28.65 11.08
C ASP A 24 -1.17 -27.16 11.13
N ASP A 25 -2.14 -26.25 11.19
CA ASP A 25 -1.91 -24.81 11.35
C ASP A 25 -1.24 -24.45 12.68
N LEU A 26 -1.63 -25.08 13.79
CA LEU A 26 -0.95 -24.84 15.07
C LEU A 26 0.47 -25.42 15.09
N LYS A 27 0.76 -26.48 14.32
CA LYS A 27 2.15 -26.93 14.13
C LYS A 27 2.95 -25.91 13.33
N GLU A 28 2.41 -25.39 12.25
CA GLU A 28 3.08 -24.37 11.44
C GLU A 28 3.28 -23.07 12.23
N LEU A 29 2.29 -22.62 13.01
CA LEU A 29 2.45 -21.51 13.96
C LEU A 29 3.56 -21.80 14.98
N GLN A 30 3.61 -23.01 15.55
CA GLN A 30 4.65 -23.38 16.51
C GLN A 30 6.05 -23.34 15.88
N GLU A 31 6.20 -23.78 14.62
CA GLU A 31 7.45 -23.69 13.87
C GLU A 31 7.86 -22.23 13.60
N GLU A 32 6.90 -21.36 13.25
CA GLU A 32 7.15 -19.92 13.07
C GLU A 32 7.57 -19.24 14.37
N LEU A 33 6.86 -19.51 15.46
CA LEU A 33 7.21 -19.01 16.79
C LEU A 33 8.59 -19.48 17.23
N SER A 34 8.91 -20.76 17.02
CA SER A 34 10.23 -21.31 17.38
C SER A 34 11.34 -20.58 16.62
N SER A 35 11.21 -20.45 15.29
CA SER A 35 12.17 -19.72 14.46
C SER A 35 12.34 -18.25 14.91
N ASP A 36 11.24 -17.53 15.13
CA ASP A 36 11.27 -16.10 15.52
C ASP A 36 11.86 -15.89 16.92
N LEU A 37 11.49 -16.74 17.89
CA LEU A 37 11.97 -16.65 19.27
C LEU A 37 13.44 -17.06 19.39
N ILE A 38 13.88 -18.06 18.63
CA ILE A 38 15.31 -18.44 18.56
C ILE A 38 16.12 -17.26 18.01
N ALA A 39 15.71 -16.67 16.89
CA ALA A 39 16.44 -15.54 16.29
C ALA A 39 16.49 -14.33 17.25
N SER A 40 15.36 -14.00 17.87
CA SER A 40 15.26 -12.94 18.88
C SER A 40 16.13 -13.20 20.12
N ALA A 41 16.24 -14.46 20.57
CA ALA A 41 17.09 -14.84 21.68
C ALA A 41 18.58 -14.78 21.31
N GLU A 42 18.97 -15.20 20.10
CA GLU A 42 20.34 -15.13 19.62
C GLU A 42 20.86 -13.68 19.57
N ASP A 43 20.03 -12.72 19.11
CA ASP A 43 20.38 -11.29 19.08
C ASP A 43 20.61 -10.68 20.48
N LYS A 44 20.03 -11.30 21.51
CA LYS A 44 20.13 -10.84 22.92
C LYS A 44 21.33 -11.43 23.65
N ILE A 45 22.03 -12.39 23.06
CA ILE A 45 23.25 -12.93 23.63
C ILE A 45 24.34 -11.87 23.58
N THR A 46 24.76 -11.43 24.75
CA THR A 46 25.94 -10.57 24.93
C THR A 46 26.93 -11.28 25.85
N ALA A 47 28.13 -10.70 26.05
CA ALA A 47 29.11 -11.23 26.99
C ALA A 47 28.58 -11.31 28.45
N GLU A 48 27.51 -10.59 28.78
CA GLU A 48 26.91 -10.52 30.12
C GLU A 48 25.56 -11.25 30.25
N THR A 49 24.99 -11.73 29.13
CA THR A 49 23.67 -12.38 29.11
C THR A 49 23.80 -13.90 29.00
N THR A 50 23.16 -14.65 29.91
CA THR A 50 23.06 -16.13 29.79
C THR A 50 22.03 -16.53 28.74
N GLU A 51 22.17 -17.73 28.16
CA GLU A 51 21.22 -18.27 27.17
C GLU A 51 19.79 -18.34 27.71
N GLN A 52 19.62 -18.72 28.99
CA GLN A 52 18.30 -18.72 29.63
C GLN A 52 17.70 -17.31 29.72
N ALA A 53 18.48 -16.33 30.15
CA ALA A 53 18.02 -14.95 30.27
C ALA A 53 17.64 -14.35 28.90
N ALA A 54 18.40 -14.68 27.85
CA ALA A 54 18.09 -14.26 26.49
C ALA A 54 16.77 -14.87 25.98
N VAL A 55 16.53 -16.16 26.23
CA VAL A 55 15.26 -16.83 25.91
C VAL A 55 14.11 -16.24 26.72
N ASP A 56 14.28 -16.01 28.03
CA ASP A 56 13.25 -15.39 28.86
C ASP A 56 12.86 -14.00 28.35
N GLN A 57 13.85 -13.19 27.98
CA GLN A 57 13.61 -11.86 27.41
C GLN A 57 12.96 -11.92 26.03
N ALA A 58 13.34 -12.88 25.16
CA ALA A 58 12.73 -13.05 23.85
C ALA A 58 11.21 -13.36 23.95
N PHE A 59 10.82 -14.27 24.85
CA PHE A 59 9.40 -14.55 25.12
C PHE A 59 8.68 -13.34 25.73
N GLN A 60 9.34 -12.60 26.64
CA GLN A 60 8.76 -11.42 27.24
C GLN A 60 8.50 -10.31 26.22
N GLU A 61 9.42 -10.08 25.28
CA GLU A 61 9.28 -9.08 24.22
C GLU A 61 8.27 -9.50 23.15
N PHE A 62 8.15 -10.81 22.87
CA PHE A 62 7.14 -11.32 21.95
C PHE A 62 5.72 -11.00 22.44
N GLY A 63 5.49 -11.13 23.75
CA GLY A 63 4.20 -10.85 24.38
C GLY A 63 3.33 -12.10 24.52
N ASP A 64 2.02 -11.94 24.35
CA ASP A 64 1.03 -12.96 24.63
C ASP A 64 0.88 -13.93 23.44
N ILE A 65 1.47 -15.13 23.56
CA ILE A 65 1.38 -16.19 22.55
C ILE A 65 -0.03 -16.80 22.50
N ASP A 66 -0.75 -16.83 23.63
CA ASP A 66 -2.08 -17.43 23.72
C ASP A 66 -3.09 -16.64 22.86
N GLU A 67 -2.90 -15.32 22.74
CA GLU A 67 -3.66 -14.46 21.83
C GLU A 67 -3.47 -14.87 20.37
N VAL A 68 -2.21 -15.12 19.95
CA VAL A 68 -1.90 -15.54 18.58
C VAL A 68 -2.46 -16.92 18.28
N ILE A 69 -2.34 -17.86 19.22
CA ILE A 69 -2.92 -19.22 19.09
C ILE A 69 -4.44 -19.13 18.92
N SER A 70 -5.10 -18.29 19.72
CA SER A 70 -6.56 -18.12 19.66
C SER A 70 -7.01 -17.55 18.31
N GLN A 71 -6.26 -16.58 17.76
CA GLN A 71 -6.55 -16.04 16.42
C GLN A 71 -6.46 -17.10 15.33
N VAL A 72 -5.46 -17.98 15.37
CA VAL A 72 -5.33 -19.08 14.40
C VAL A 72 -6.46 -20.10 14.52
N LEU A 73 -6.91 -20.40 15.74
CA LEU A 73 -8.04 -21.31 15.96
C LEU A 73 -9.36 -20.74 15.46
N ASP A 74 -9.61 -19.44 15.69
CA ASP A 74 -10.84 -18.78 15.26
C ASP A 74 -10.96 -18.67 13.72
N GLU A 75 -9.84 -18.59 12.99
CA GLU A 75 -9.84 -18.54 11.51
C GLU A 75 -10.28 -19.85 10.84
N HIS A 76 -10.24 -21.00 11.54
CA HIS A 76 -10.65 -22.30 10.99
C HIS A 76 -12.12 -22.64 11.14
N ASP A 77 -12.82 -22.02 12.08
CA ASP A 77 -14.23 -22.34 12.36
C ASP A 77 -15.20 -21.79 11.28
N ASP A 78 -14.71 -21.00 10.33
CA ASP A 78 -15.51 -20.46 9.22
C ASP A 78 -15.68 -21.44 8.03
N ASN A 79 -14.98 -22.60 7.99
CA ASN A 79 -14.99 -23.51 6.83
C ASN A 79 -15.47 -24.96 7.07
N GLU A 80 -15.87 -25.36 8.28
CA GLU A 80 -16.53 -26.65 8.48
C GLU A 80 -17.92 -26.50 9.12
N THR A 81 -18.95 -26.73 8.29
CA THR A 81 -20.25 -27.17 8.78
C THR A 81 -20.09 -28.52 9.47
N GLU A 82 -19.79 -28.53 10.77
CA GLU A 82 -20.24 -29.56 11.71
C GLU A 82 -20.11 -29.05 13.16
N ASN A 83 -21.26 -28.61 13.69
CA ASN A 83 -21.43 -28.21 15.09
C ASN A 83 -21.07 -29.36 16.04
N HIS A 84 -19.82 -29.44 16.47
CA HIS A 84 -19.44 -30.12 17.70
C HIS A 84 -18.96 -29.11 18.73
N TYR A 85 -19.91 -28.30 19.20
CA TYR A 85 -19.78 -27.58 20.46
C TYR A 85 -19.51 -28.58 21.59
N HIS A 86 -18.25 -28.74 22.00
CA HIS A 86 -17.95 -29.10 23.39
C HIS A 86 -18.18 -27.86 24.27
N LYS A 87 -19.46 -27.46 24.38
CA LYS A 87 -19.90 -26.50 25.38
C LYS A 87 -20.10 -27.28 26.66
N THR A 88 -19.20 -27.12 27.63
CA THR A 88 -19.66 -27.06 29.01
C THR A 88 -20.72 -25.97 29.03
N ILE A 89 -22.00 -26.38 29.03
CA ILE A 89 -23.13 -25.46 29.08
C ILE A 89 -23.06 -24.80 30.46
N HIS A 90 -22.35 -23.68 30.55
CA HIS A 90 -22.72 -22.66 31.51
C HIS A 90 -24.05 -22.11 31.00
N GLU A 91 -25.13 -22.53 31.64
CA GLU A 91 -26.44 -21.92 31.43
C GLU A 91 -26.30 -20.46 31.82
N HIS A 92 -26.32 -19.57 30.82
CA HIS A 92 -26.34 -18.15 31.08
C HIS A 92 -27.76 -17.72 31.44
N HIS A 93 -27.92 -16.96 32.52
CA HIS A 93 -29.21 -16.42 32.92
C HIS A 93 -29.43 -15.08 32.22
N ILE A 94 -30.54 -14.94 31.49
CA ILE A 94 -30.90 -13.68 30.82
C ILE A 94 -32.12 -13.11 31.53
N ASP A 95 -31.95 -11.94 32.13
CA ASP A 95 -33.00 -11.19 32.80
C ASP A 95 -33.36 -9.97 31.96
N LEU A 96 -34.67 -9.83 31.67
CA LEU A 96 -35.27 -8.65 31.06
C LEU A 96 -36.37 -8.14 31.98
N ASP A 97 -36.20 -6.94 32.50
CA ASP A 97 -37.19 -6.25 33.33
C ASP A 97 -37.30 -4.76 32.93
N ASP A 98 -38.13 -4.01 33.65
CA ASP A 98 -38.32 -2.57 33.41
C ASP A 98 -37.03 -1.77 33.71
N ASP A 99 -36.08 -2.34 34.45
CA ASP A 99 -34.82 -1.72 34.84
C ASP A 99 -33.66 -2.06 33.86
N GLY A 100 -33.85 -3.02 32.93
CA GLY A 100 -32.90 -3.26 31.84
C GLY A 100 -32.72 -4.71 31.35
N ILE A 101 -31.55 -4.96 30.75
CA ILE A 101 -31.12 -6.27 30.21
C ILE A 101 -29.87 -6.72 30.94
N ARG A 102 -29.91 -7.92 31.54
CA ARG A 102 -28.76 -8.51 32.24
C ARG A 102 -28.49 -9.92 31.76
N ILE A 103 -27.20 -10.24 31.59
CA ILE A 103 -26.72 -11.60 31.36
C ILE A 103 -25.80 -12.00 32.51
N ASP A 104 -26.11 -13.13 33.15
CA ASP A 104 -25.44 -13.64 34.35
C ASP A 104 -25.39 -12.62 35.48
N ASN A 105 -26.56 -12.06 35.82
CA ASN A 105 -26.70 -11.00 36.82
C ASN A 105 -25.79 -9.78 36.51
N GLY A 106 -25.60 -9.46 35.23
CA GLY A 106 -24.83 -8.30 34.78
C GLY A 106 -23.34 -8.56 34.55
N LYS A 107 -22.83 -9.78 34.82
CA LYS A 107 -21.41 -10.09 34.70
C LYS A 107 -20.89 -10.03 33.27
N ILE A 108 -21.68 -10.55 32.33
CA ILE A 108 -21.32 -10.61 30.91
C ILE A 108 -21.81 -9.36 30.19
N LEU A 109 -23.08 -9.02 30.39
CA LEU A 109 -23.74 -7.85 29.82
C LEU A 109 -24.67 -7.25 30.87
N ASN A 110 -24.58 -5.95 31.09
CA ASN A 110 -25.55 -5.17 31.85
C ASN A 110 -25.91 -3.94 31.03
N ILE A 111 -27.20 -3.71 30.82
CA ILE A 111 -27.75 -2.52 30.20
C ILE A 111 -28.86 -2.02 31.12
N ASP A 112 -28.70 -0.82 31.67
CA ASP A 112 -29.67 -0.18 32.56
C ASP A 112 -29.66 1.35 32.35
N GLU A 113 -30.25 2.10 33.27
CA GLU A 113 -30.28 3.57 33.20
C GLU A 113 -28.90 4.22 33.34
N ASP A 114 -27.95 3.56 34.00
CA ASP A 114 -26.59 4.06 34.21
C ASP A 114 -25.69 3.80 33.00
N GLY A 115 -26.06 2.84 32.13
CA GLY A 115 -25.49 2.69 30.81
C GLY A 115 -25.34 1.23 30.35
N LEU A 116 -24.25 0.94 29.65
CA LEU A 116 -23.95 -0.38 29.09
C LEU A 116 -22.56 -0.85 29.51
N THR A 117 -22.47 -2.08 30.01
CA THR A 117 -21.19 -2.72 30.32
C THR A 117 -21.11 -4.14 29.76
N ILE A 118 -19.92 -4.51 29.28
CA ILE A 118 -19.57 -5.88 28.88
C ILE A 118 -18.39 -6.35 29.72
N ASN A 119 -18.47 -7.57 30.25
CA ASN A 119 -17.49 -8.16 31.16
C ASN A 119 -17.20 -7.23 32.35
N ASN A 120 -18.24 -6.75 33.05
CA ASN A 120 -18.14 -5.77 34.13
C ASN A 120 -17.36 -4.49 33.75
N GLY A 121 -17.48 -4.02 32.51
CA GLY A 121 -16.81 -2.81 32.04
C GLY A 121 -15.32 -2.98 31.71
N LYS A 122 -14.80 -4.22 31.72
CA LYS A 122 -13.41 -4.49 31.30
C LYS A 122 -13.24 -4.32 29.80
N THR A 123 -14.17 -4.84 29.00
CA THR A 123 -14.12 -4.83 27.54
C THR A 123 -14.81 -3.58 26.98
N VAL A 124 -16.06 -3.33 27.38
CA VAL A 124 -16.84 -2.17 26.95
C VAL A 124 -17.53 -1.55 28.17
N ARG A 125 -17.46 -0.23 28.29
CA ARG A 125 -18.23 0.55 29.25
C ARG A 125 -18.72 1.82 28.58
N ILE A 126 -20.02 2.09 28.66
CA ILE A 126 -20.65 3.31 28.16
C ILE A 126 -21.51 3.82 29.30
N ASP A 127 -21.11 4.89 29.95
CA ASP A 127 -21.79 5.45 31.11
C ASP A 127 -21.63 6.99 31.13
N GLY A 128 -22.06 7.63 32.21
CA GLY A 128 -21.89 9.07 32.42
C GLY A 128 -20.43 9.56 32.40
N ASP A 129 -19.45 8.66 32.58
CA ASP A 129 -18.02 8.99 32.54
C ASP A 129 -17.42 8.86 31.14
N GLY A 130 -18.18 8.39 30.14
CA GLY A 130 -17.79 8.32 28.74
C GLY A 130 -17.81 6.91 28.14
N VAL A 131 -16.95 6.66 27.16
CA VAL A 131 -16.89 5.40 26.40
C VAL A 131 -15.53 4.73 26.58
N LYS A 132 -15.52 3.48 27.04
CA LYS A 132 -14.34 2.62 27.10
C LYS A 132 -14.47 1.47 26.11
N LEU A 133 -13.39 1.23 25.36
CA LEU A 133 -13.19 0.09 24.46
C LEU A 133 -11.81 -0.50 24.72
N GLY A 134 -11.74 -1.60 25.47
CA GLY A 134 -10.48 -2.21 25.91
C GLY A 134 -9.62 -1.22 26.71
N ASN A 135 -8.45 -0.88 26.16
CA ASN A 135 -7.50 0.05 26.78
C ASN A 135 -7.77 1.53 26.45
N MET A 136 -8.71 1.81 25.54
CA MET A 136 -9.07 3.17 25.12
C MET A 136 -10.24 3.70 25.95
N VAL A 137 -10.12 4.92 26.46
CA VAL A 137 -11.18 5.64 27.18
C VAL A 137 -11.39 7.02 26.53
N ILE A 138 -12.62 7.33 26.19
CA ILE A 138 -13.07 8.60 25.61
C ILE A 138 -13.98 9.28 26.62
N ASN A 139 -13.57 10.42 27.18
CA ASN A 139 -14.35 11.18 28.14
C ASN A 139 -14.16 12.69 27.95
N GLU A 140 -14.64 13.51 28.88
CA GLU A 140 -14.48 14.98 28.87
C GLU A 140 -13.01 15.48 28.87
N ASN A 141 -12.06 14.58 29.13
CA ASN A 141 -10.62 14.83 29.09
C ASN A 141 -9.96 14.35 27.79
N GLY A 142 -10.75 13.86 26.82
CA GLY A 142 -10.28 13.42 25.51
C GLY A 142 -10.15 11.90 25.40
N ILE A 143 -9.28 11.45 24.48
CA ILE A 143 -9.00 10.04 24.23
C ILE A 143 -7.73 9.66 25.00
N ASN A 144 -7.83 8.66 25.87
CA ASN A 144 -6.73 8.17 26.70
C ASN A 144 -6.51 6.67 26.49
N PHE A 145 -5.26 6.23 26.58
CA PHE A 145 -4.88 4.83 26.58
C PHE A 145 -4.15 4.52 27.90
N HIS A 146 -4.43 3.37 28.54
CA HIS A 146 -3.74 2.92 29.77
C HIS A 146 -3.83 3.87 30.99
N GLY A 147 -4.88 4.66 31.12
CA GLY A 147 -5.12 5.48 32.33
C GLY A 147 -4.10 6.60 32.56
N GLN A 148 -3.28 6.94 31.55
CA GLN A 148 -2.41 8.11 31.60
C GLN A 148 -3.14 9.31 31.01
N SER A 149 -3.52 10.27 31.86
CA SER A 149 -4.05 11.55 31.43
C SER A 149 -2.98 12.32 30.64
N GLN A 150 -3.23 12.61 29.36
CA GLN A 150 -2.46 13.65 28.68
C GLN A 150 -2.94 15.03 29.14
N PRO A 151 -2.03 15.99 29.41
CA PRO A 151 -2.43 17.35 29.75
C PRO A 151 -3.14 18.00 28.56
N LYS A 152 -4.21 18.76 28.85
CA LYS A 152 -4.90 19.63 27.87
C LYS A 152 -3.95 20.73 27.39
N THR A 153 -3.10 20.46 26.41
CA THR A 153 -2.43 21.51 25.65
C THR A 153 -3.37 21.96 24.54
N SER A 154 -3.74 23.24 24.52
CA SER A 154 -4.52 23.79 23.41
C SER A 154 -3.71 23.71 22.12
N PHE A 155 -4.39 23.53 20.98
CA PHE A 155 -3.78 23.54 19.66
C PHE A 155 -2.95 24.82 19.40
N ASP A 156 -3.30 25.91 20.08
CA ASP A 156 -2.62 27.20 19.99
C ASP A 156 -1.23 27.19 20.64
N GLU A 157 -1.04 26.47 21.76
CA GLU A 157 0.29 26.30 22.38
C GLU A 157 1.18 25.34 21.60
N PHE A 158 0.60 24.38 20.89
CA PHE A 158 1.31 23.50 19.96
C PHE A 158 1.84 24.31 18.76
N ASN A 159 0.99 25.12 18.13
CA ASN A 159 1.39 25.97 17.00
C ASN A 159 2.43 27.05 17.38
N ALA A 160 2.36 27.59 18.60
CA ALA A 160 3.33 28.59 19.06
C ALA A 160 4.77 28.05 19.17
N LYS A 161 4.95 26.73 19.30
CA LYS A 161 6.27 26.07 19.37
C LYS A 161 6.86 25.71 18.00
N PHE A 162 6.09 25.87 16.91
CA PHE A 162 6.50 25.53 15.54
C PHE A 162 7.04 26.72 14.74
N ASN A 163 6.97 27.94 15.27
CA ASN A 163 7.58 29.12 14.64
C ASN A 163 9.09 29.24 14.94
N ASN A 164 9.83 28.17 14.66
CA ASN A 164 11.27 28.22 14.48
C ASN A 164 11.63 27.31 13.30
N ASN A 165 12.25 27.89 12.27
CA ASN A 165 12.57 27.32 10.95
C ASN A 165 13.59 26.15 10.98
N ALA A 166 13.51 25.23 11.93
CA ALA A 166 14.55 24.21 12.08
C ALA A 166 14.10 22.94 12.83
N TYR A 167 12.86 22.46 12.72
CA TYR A 167 12.57 21.08 13.15
C TYR A 167 11.56 20.39 12.22
N ASP A 168 12.02 19.27 11.68
CA ASP A 168 11.27 18.22 11.02
C ASP A 168 10.24 17.65 11.99
N THR A 169 8.97 17.77 11.64
CA THR A 169 7.87 17.32 12.48
C THR A 169 7.25 16.10 11.84
N GLU A 170 8.05 15.04 11.75
CA GLU A 170 7.52 13.69 11.66
C GLU A 170 6.95 13.34 13.04
N VAL A 171 5.61 13.34 13.10
CA VAL A 171 4.83 12.52 14.03
C VAL A 171 5.53 11.16 14.14
N HIS A 172 5.83 10.68 15.35
CA HIS A 172 6.47 9.37 15.59
C HIS A 172 5.75 8.25 14.82
N VAL A 173 6.25 7.95 13.62
CA VAL A 173 6.07 6.67 12.97
C VAL A 173 6.97 5.73 13.75
N GLU A 174 6.47 4.57 14.18
CA GLU A 174 7.34 3.46 14.55
C GLU A 174 8.38 3.26 13.42
N SER A 175 9.59 3.78 13.62
CA SER A 175 10.71 3.54 12.72
C SER A 175 11.08 2.10 12.90
N LEU A 176 10.74 1.24 11.94
CA LEU A 176 11.18 -0.15 11.97
C LEU A 176 12.72 -0.17 12.09
N PRO A 177 13.31 -1.01 12.95
CA PRO A 177 14.77 -1.14 13.04
C PRO A 177 15.35 -1.64 11.71
N LEU A 178 16.56 -1.19 11.39
CA LEU A 178 17.33 -1.74 10.26
C LEU A 178 17.82 -3.13 10.66
N THR A 179 17.41 -4.15 9.90
CA THR A 179 17.70 -5.55 10.20
C THR A 179 18.61 -6.22 9.19
N ASP A 180 18.77 -5.64 7.99
CA ASP A 180 19.73 -6.10 6.99
C ASP A 180 20.24 -4.96 6.09
N GLU A 181 21.49 -5.06 5.69
CA GLU A 181 22.16 -4.14 4.78
C GLU A 181 23.07 -4.90 3.81
N SER A 182 22.91 -4.63 2.51
CA SER A 182 23.72 -5.23 1.46
C SER A 182 24.21 -4.18 0.45
N GLU A 183 25.42 -4.33 -0.05
CA GLU A 183 26.01 -3.43 -1.05
C GLU A 183 26.57 -4.20 -2.26
N PHE A 184 26.37 -3.66 -3.46
CA PHE A 184 26.82 -4.25 -4.72
C PHE A 184 27.54 -3.21 -5.60
N ALA A 185 28.66 -3.60 -6.20
CA ALA A 185 29.31 -2.80 -7.23
C ALA A 185 28.42 -2.74 -8.48
N VAL A 186 28.34 -1.57 -9.13
CA VAL A 186 27.43 -1.34 -10.27
C VAL A 186 28.02 -1.74 -11.62
N GLU A 187 29.34 -1.92 -11.71
CA GLU A 187 30.12 -1.95 -12.96
C GLU A 187 29.65 -3.01 -13.98
N ASP A 188 29.08 -4.12 -13.51
CA ASP A 188 28.58 -5.22 -14.33
C ASP A 188 27.05 -5.43 -14.23
N ILE A 189 26.32 -4.49 -13.62
CA ILE A 189 24.87 -4.60 -13.42
C ILE A 189 24.16 -3.72 -14.43
N ASN A 190 23.47 -4.35 -15.39
CA ASN A 190 22.59 -3.64 -16.34
C ASN A 190 21.13 -3.72 -15.95
N LYS A 191 20.76 -4.62 -15.02
CA LYS A 191 19.38 -4.81 -14.60
C LYS A 191 19.28 -5.07 -13.10
N VAL A 192 18.29 -4.45 -12.47
CA VAL A 192 17.87 -4.76 -11.09
C VAL A 192 16.47 -5.35 -11.14
N ASP A 193 16.30 -6.57 -10.63
CA ASP A 193 15.02 -7.30 -10.60
C ASP A 193 14.55 -7.49 -9.15
N VAL A 194 13.55 -6.72 -8.75
CA VAL A 194 13.06 -6.61 -7.38
C VAL A 194 11.75 -7.36 -7.25
N THR A 195 11.65 -8.30 -6.31
CA THR A 195 10.43 -9.04 -6.00
C THR A 195 10.16 -9.03 -4.51
N TYR A 196 9.14 -8.26 -4.12
CA TYR A 196 8.55 -8.26 -2.78
C TYR A 196 7.04 -8.47 -2.92
N GLU A 197 6.37 -9.06 -1.96
CA GLU A 197 4.93 -9.28 -2.01
C GLU A 197 4.21 -8.15 -1.27
N ASN A 198 4.38 -8.07 0.04
CA ASN A 198 3.59 -7.17 0.88
C ASN A 198 4.39 -5.99 1.46
N ALA A 199 5.71 -5.95 1.24
CA ALA A 199 6.57 -4.90 1.75
C ALA A 199 6.36 -3.55 1.05
N ASP A 200 6.58 -2.47 1.80
CA ASP A 200 6.74 -1.13 1.23
C ASP A 200 8.13 -1.02 0.60
N VAL A 201 8.18 -0.78 -0.71
CA VAL A 201 9.41 -0.70 -1.49
C VAL A 201 9.69 0.73 -1.89
N LYS A 202 10.88 1.24 -1.55
CA LYS A 202 11.40 2.53 -2.04
C LYS A 202 12.60 2.30 -2.93
N ILE A 203 12.61 2.91 -4.11
CA ILE A 203 13.75 2.93 -5.01
C ILE A 203 14.18 4.39 -5.19
N LEU A 204 15.37 4.71 -4.71
CA LEU A 204 15.86 6.08 -4.56
C LEU A 204 17.28 6.21 -5.16
N PRO A 205 17.72 7.40 -5.57
CA PRO A 205 19.10 7.61 -5.95
C PRO A 205 20.03 7.60 -4.73
N THR A 206 21.30 7.32 -4.97
CA THR A 206 22.41 7.62 -4.06
C THR A 206 23.56 8.29 -4.80
N LYS A 207 24.27 9.17 -4.09
CA LYS A 207 25.52 9.79 -4.57
C LYS A 207 26.70 8.81 -4.59
N GLY A 208 26.55 7.66 -3.92
CA GLY A 208 27.53 6.59 -3.94
C GLY A 208 27.60 5.89 -5.29
N THR A 209 28.64 5.07 -5.47
CA THR A 209 28.87 4.30 -6.70
C THR A 209 28.31 2.87 -6.64
N LYS A 210 27.76 2.48 -5.49
CA LYS A 210 27.23 1.14 -5.23
C LYS A 210 25.70 1.16 -5.19
N ILE A 211 25.11 0.04 -5.56
CA ILE A 211 23.72 -0.26 -5.23
C ILE A 211 23.67 -0.69 -3.77
N MET A 212 22.78 -0.13 -2.97
CA MET A 212 22.59 -0.49 -1.56
C MET A 212 21.16 -0.95 -1.32
N ILE A 213 21.00 -1.93 -0.44
CA ILE A 213 19.70 -2.47 -0.01
C ILE A 213 19.65 -2.35 1.50
N HIS A 214 18.61 -1.68 2.01
CA HIS A 214 18.34 -1.53 3.43
C HIS A 214 16.97 -2.13 3.75
N GLU A 215 16.93 -3.14 4.60
CA GLU A 215 15.68 -3.71 5.08
C GLU A 215 15.39 -3.34 6.52
N TYR A 216 14.17 -2.89 6.76
CA TYR A 216 13.67 -2.54 8.06
C TYR A 216 12.47 -3.42 8.39
N MET A 217 12.53 -4.12 9.53
CA MET A 217 11.53 -5.12 9.88
C MET A 217 11.04 -4.98 11.33
N SER A 218 9.80 -5.38 11.59
CA SER A 218 9.26 -5.41 12.96
C SER A 218 9.75 -6.60 13.80
N ARG A 219 10.38 -7.59 13.16
CA ARG A 219 10.93 -8.80 13.78
C ARG A 219 12.31 -9.06 13.19
N THR A 220 13.24 -9.51 14.02
CA THR A 220 14.59 -9.85 13.58
C THR A 220 14.69 -11.36 13.42
N ASN A 221 14.58 -11.83 12.18
CA ASN A 221 14.78 -13.23 11.82
C ASN A 221 15.55 -13.30 10.48
N PRO A 222 16.72 -13.95 10.42
CA PRO A 222 17.52 -14.09 9.20
C PRO A 222 16.79 -14.77 8.02
N ASP A 223 15.76 -15.57 8.30
CA ASP A 223 14.95 -16.20 7.25
C ASP A 223 14.07 -15.19 6.52
N TYR A 224 13.70 -14.08 7.17
CA TYR A 224 12.88 -13.01 6.57
C TYR A 224 13.71 -12.06 5.71
N GLN A 225 15.03 -12.00 5.96
CA GLN A 225 15.95 -11.12 5.23
C GLN A 225 16.00 -11.46 3.74
N VAL A 226 16.19 -10.40 2.95
CA VAL A 226 16.33 -10.41 1.50
C VAL A 226 17.34 -11.46 1.04
N LYS A 227 17.00 -12.13 -0.05
CA LYS A 227 17.89 -13.03 -0.77
C LYS A 227 18.29 -12.34 -2.06
N THR A 228 19.61 -12.21 -2.24
CA THR A 228 20.20 -11.56 -3.40
C THR A 228 20.99 -12.57 -4.21
N ASP A 229 21.00 -12.38 -5.53
CA ASP A 229 21.83 -13.15 -6.44
C ASP A 229 22.28 -12.27 -7.61
N LEU A 230 23.45 -12.55 -8.16
CA LEU A 230 23.95 -11.90 -9.36
C LEU A 230 24.04 -12.95 -10.47
N VAL A 231 23.04 -12.93 -11.34
CA VAL A 231 22.95 -13.86 -12.47
C VAL A 231 23.13 -13.06 -13.75
N ASP A 232 24.20 -13.38 -14.48
CA ASP A 232 24.66 -12.62 -15.65
C ASP A 232 24.93 -11.14 -15.29
N ASP A 233 24.12 -10.22 -15.79
CA ASP A 233 24.18 -8.77 -15.54
C ASP A 233 22.98 -8.25 -14.71
N THR A 234 22.25 -9.18 -14.08
CA THR A 234 21.04 -8.90 -13.32
C THR A 234 21.28 -9.12 -11.82
N LEU A 235 21.15 -8.05 -11.04
CA LEU A 235 21.01 -8.15 -9.59
C LEU A 235 19.56 -8.52 -9.26
N VAL A 236 19.37 -9.76 -8.80
CA VAL A 236 18.09 -10.27 -8.34
C VAL A 236 17.96 -9.96 -6.85
N ILE A 237 16.89 -9.27 -6.48
CA ILE A 237 16.55 -8.88 -5.10
C ILE A 237 15.19 -9.50 -4.80
N LYS A 238 15.16 -10.54 -3.98
CA LYS A 238 13.93 -11.27 -3.66
C LYS A 238 13.72 -11.26 -2.16
N GLN A 239 12.50 -10.98 -1.71
CA GLN A 239 12.14 -11.10 -0.31
C GLN A 239 12.54 -12.47 0.29
N GLY A 240 12.81 -12.49 1.58
CA GLY A 240 12.92 -13.72 2.36
C GLY A 240 11.57 -14.39 2.59
N ARG A 241 11.59 -15.37 3.51
CA ARG A 241 10.38 -16.04 3.99
C ARG A 241 9.45 -15.01 4.63
N TRP A 242 8.15 -15.10 4.35
CA TRP A 242 7.14 -14.31 5.02
C TRP A 242 6.37 -15.25 5.97
N PRO A 243 6.30 -14.98 7.28
CA PRO A 243 5.56 -15.83 8.20
C PRO A 243 4.06 -15.77 7.88
N HIS A 244 3.40 -16.92 7.95
CA HIS A 244 1.99 -17.10 7.65
C HIS A 244 1.10 -16.54 8.76
N PHE A 245 1.43 -16.84 10.03
CA PHE A 245 0.59 -16.49 11.18
C PHE A 245 1.13 -15.30 11.96
N LEU A 246 2.45 -15.09 11.94
CA LEU A 246 3.04 -13.97 12.67
C LEU A 246 2.93 -12.66 11.87
N PRO A 247 2.48 -11.54 12.46
CA PRO A 247 2.47 -10.26 11.77
C PRO A 247 3.91 -9.80 11.53
N LEU A 248 4.20 -9.44 10.28
CA LEU A 248 5.48 -8.91 9.85
C LEU A 248 5.27 -7.61 9.07
N LYS A 249 5.91 -6.52 9.51
CA LYS A 249 6.01 -5.28 8.75
C LYS A 249 7.41 -5.21 8.15
N VAL A 250 7.51 -5.03 6.83
CA VAL A 250 8.78 -4.86 6.11
C VAL A 250 8.74 -3.57 5.30
N LYS A 251 9.79 -2.76 5.43
CA LYS A 251 10.11 -1.65 4.53
C LYS A 251 11.47 -1.92 3.92
N VAL A 252 11.59 -1.79 2.61
CA VAL A 252 12.87 -1.92 1.91
C VAL A 252 13.21 -0.62 1.17
N GLN A 253 14.47 -0.20 1.29
CA GLN A 253 15.04 0.86 0.47
C GLN A 253 16.10 0.28 -0.44
N ILE A 254 15.97 0.52 -1.74
CA ILE A 254 16.95 0.15 -2.76
C ILE A 254 17.51 1.45 -3.30
N LEU A 255 18.78 1.70 -3.02
CA LEU A 255 19.49 2.90 -3.41
C LEU A 255 20.31 2.60 -4.65
N LEU A 256 19.99 3.26 -5.76
CA LEU A 256 20.70 3.11 -7.03
C LEU A 256 21.64 4.31 -7.25
N PRO A 257 22.88 4.13 -7.72
CA PRO A 257 23.73 5.25 -8.10
C PRO A 257 23.01 6.21 -9.06
N GLU A 258 23.19 7.53 -8.90
CA GLU A 258 22.57 8.53 -9.80
C GLU A 258 22.94 8.32 -11.28
N SER A 259 24.10 7.69 -11.53
CA SER A 259 24.60 7.33 -12.86
C SER A 259 24.10 5.98 -13.38
N PHE A 260 23.26 5.26 -12.62
CA PHE A 260 22.74 3.97 -13.05
C PHE A 260 21.79 4.15 -14.24
N ALA A 261 22.24 3.70 -15.40
CA ALA A 261 21.51 3.83 -16.67
C ALA A 261 20.88 2.51 -17.14
N GLY A 262 20.76 1.54 -16.23
CA GLY A 262 20.22 0.22 -16.53
C GLY A 262 18.69 0.14 -16.47
N LYS A 263 18.20 -1.09 -16.40
CA LYS A 263 16.78 -1.45 -16.36
C LYS A 263 16.36 -1.81 -14.94
N VAL A 264 15.14 -1.43 -14.56
CA VAL A 264 14.56 -1.82 -13.27
C VAL A 264 13.28 -2.61 -13.50
N ARG A 265 13.19 -3.81 -12.94
CA ARG A 265 11.93 -4.56 -12.82
C ARG A 265 11.52 -4.60 -11.37
N VAL A 266 10.25 -4.33 -11.09
CA VAL A 266 9.67 -4.45 -9.75
C VAL A 266 8.39 -5.27 -9.84
N ASN A 267 8.33 -6.35 -9.08
CA ASN A 267 7.11 -7.09 -8.79
C ASN A 267 6.73 -6.81 -7.34
N ASN A 268 5.55 -6.25 -7.14
CA ASN A 268 4.96 -6.02 -5.83
C ASN A 268 3.53 -6.60 -5.78
N ARG A 269 3.14 -7.32 -4.73
CA ARG A 269 1.76 -7.82 -4.65
C ARG A 269 0.85 -6.73 -4.11
N SER A 270 1.10 -6.26 -2.88
CA SER A 270 0.13 -5.48 -2.12
C SER A 270 0.72 -4.27 -1.39
N GLY A 271 2.04 -4.15 -1.32
CA GLY A 271 2.72 -3.06 -0.62
C GLY A 271 2.72 -1.75 -1.42
N ASN A 272 3.23 -0.68 -0.80
CA ASN A 272 3.41 0.59 -1.49
C ASN A 272 4.75 0.63 -2.20
N LEU A 273 4.75 1.05 -3.47
CA LEU A 273 5.96 1.29 -4.24
C LEU A 273 6.17 2.80 -4.41
N LEU A 274 7.36 3.28 -4.06
CA LEU A 274 7.86 4.60 -4.41
C LEU A 274 9.12 4.46 -5.27
N MET A 275 9.15 5.07 -6.44
CA MET A 275 10.36 5.22 -7.25
C MET A 275 10.53 6.69 -7.59
N GLN A 276 11.66 7.31 -7.22
CA GLN A 276 11.83 8.75 -7.44
C GLN A 276 13.25 9.20 -7.71
N ASN A 277 13.40 10.35 -8.37
CA ASN A 277 14.64 11.09 -8.57
C ASN A 277 15.74 10.31 -9.35
N LEU A 278 15.35 9.49 -10.34
CA LEU A 278 16.28 8.77 -11.21
C LEU A 278 16.19 9.33 -12.64
N SER A 279 17.31 9.83 -13.16
CA SER A 279 17.32 10.62 -14.40
C SER A 279 18.01 9.97 -15.60
N GLN A 280 18.60 8.79 -15.40
CA GLN A 280 19.39 8.09 -16.42
C GLN A 280 18.87 6.69 -16.77
N LEU A 281 17.82 6.19 -16.10
CA LEU A 281 17.30 4.84 -16.32
C LEU A 281 16.96 4.63 -17.80
N ASP A 282 17.32 3.47 -18.34
CA ASP A 282 16.88 3.07 -19.67
C ASP A 282 15.38 2.77 -19.64
N SER A 283 14.98 1.78 -18.85
CA SER A 283 13.59 1.35 -18.77
C SER A 283 13.18 0.83 -17.40
N ALA A 284 11.89 0.96 -17.10
CA ALA A 284 11.29 0.43 -15.88
C ALA A 284 10.03 -0.40 -16.18
N LEU A 285 9.95 -1.59 -15.58
CA LEU A 285 8.79 -2.47 -15.61
C LEU A 285 8.27 -2.69 -14.19
N ILE A 286 7.05 -2.25 -13.91
CA ILE A 286 6.43 -2.36 -12.59
C ILE A 286 5.16 -3.20 -12.69
N ASN A 287 5.09 -4.30 -11.95
CA ASN A 287 3.91 -5.13 -11.80
C ASN A 287 3.40 -5.04 -10.37
N VAL A 288 2.17 -4.55 -10.19
CA VAL A 288 1.50 -4.45 -8.89
C VAL A 288 0.14 -5.13 -8.90
N LYS A 289 -0.17 -5.95 -7.90
CA LYS A 289 -1.53 -6.54 -7.79
C LYS A 289 -2.52 -5.56 -7.19
N SER A 290 -2.28 -5.00 -6.00
CA SER A 290 -3.31 -4.25 -5.26
C SER A 290 -2.84 -2.96 -4.54
N GLY A 291 -1.55 -2.63 -4.61
CA GLY A 291 -0.93 -1.56 -3.84
C GLY A 291 -1.02 -0.14 -4.45
N ILE A 292 -0.31 0.81 -3.84
CA ILE A 292 -0.12 2.16 -4.37
C ILE A 292 1.25 2.25 -5.03
N VAL A 293 1.28 2.72 -6.28
CA VAL A 293 2.50 3.01 -7.02
C VAL A 293 2.64 4.52 -7.15
N ASN A 294 3.70 5.08 -6.57
CA ASN A 294 4.07 6.48 -6.70
C ASN A 294 5.40 6.58 -7.46
N ILE A 295 5.41 7.29 -8.57
CA ILE A 295 6.60 7.49 -9.41
C ILE A 295 6.80 8.98 -9.59
N ARG A 296 7.99 9.50 -9.25
CA ARG A 296 8.24 10.94 -9.17
C ARG A 296 9.56 11.36 -9.77
N ASN A 297 9.60 12.47 -10.52
CA ASN A 297 10.84 13.08 -11.00
C ASN A 297 11.77 12.05 -11.67
N LEU A 298 11.25 11.35 -12.68
CA LEU A 298 12.04 10.39 -13.46
C LEU A 298 12.25 10.86 -14.88
N LYS A 299 13.42 10.51 -15.42
CA LYS A 299 13.70 10.55 -16.85
C LYS A 299 14.19 9.18 -17.30
N LEU A 300 13.52 8.63 -18.32
CA LEU A 300 13.79 7.31 -18.86
C LEU A 300 13.33 7.16 -20.31
N ASP A 301 13.74 6.08 -20.99
CA ASP A 301 13.28 5.78 -22.36
C ASP A 301 11.87 5.18 -22.34
N GLN A 302 11.65 4.13 -21.54
CA GLN A 302 10.39 3.40 -21.49
C GLN A 302 9.91 3.10 -20.07
N LEU A 303 8.62 3.30 -19.83
CA LEU A 303 7.96 2.94 -18.57
C LEU A 303 6.74 2.06 -18.85
N LEU A 304 6.74 0.84 -18.31
CA LEU A 304 5.61 -0.09 -18.34
C LEU A 304 5.11 -0.38 -16.93
N ILE A 305 3.84 -0.11 -16.67
CA ILE A 305 3.19 -0.37 -15.37
C ILE A 305 1.96 -1.25 -15.59
N ASN A 306 1.91 -2.40 -14.92
CA ASN A 306 0.75 -3.27 -14.88
C ASN A 306 0.19 -3.32 -13.45
N ALA A 307 -1.01 -2.76 -13.24
CA ALA A 307 -1.68 -2.72 -11.95
C ALA A 307 -3.03 -3.48 -12.01
N SER A 308 -3.25 -4.50 -11.18
CA SER A 308 -4.57 -5.18 -11.18
C SER A 308 -5.64 -4.33 -10.47
N SER A 309 -5.32 -3.81 -9.30
CA SER A 309 -6.12 -2.87 -8.52
C SER A 309 -5.19 -1.88 -7.80
N GLY A 310 -5.75 -0.78 -7.32
CA GLY A 310 -4.99 0.21 -6.54
C GLY A 310 -4.88 1.56 -7.24
N LYS A 311 -3.82 2.30 -6.91
CA LYS A 311 -3.62 3.68 -7.37
C LYS A 311 -2.23 3.82 -7.96
N VAL A 312 -2.17 4.30 -9.20
CA VAL A 312 -0.92 4.68 -9.85
C VAL A 312 -0.87 6.21 -9.90
N VAL A 313 0.17 6.79 -9.33
CA VAL A 313 0.43 8.23 -9.30
C VAL A 313 1.79 8.47 -9.95
N MET A 314 1.80 9.28 -10.99
CA MET A 314 2.99 9.67 -11.74
C MET A 314 3.09 11.19 -11.72
N GLU A 315 4.21 11.71 -11.23
CA GLU A 315 4.44 13.16 -11.05
C GLU A 315 5.82 13.52 -11.64
N ASP A 316 5.92 14.58 -12.44
CA ASP A 316 7.17 15.09 -13.01
C ASP A 316 7.97 14.04 -13.80
N LEU A 317 7.34 13.38 -14.79
CA LEU A 317 8.00 12.34 -15.58
C LEU A 317 8.32 12.82 -17.00
N ASN A 318 9.51 12.50 -17.48
CA ASN A 318 9.93 12.72 -18.86
C ASN A 318 10.33 11.39 -19.49
N ILE A 319 9.41 10.79 -20.24
CA ILE A 319 9.61 9.53 -20.95
C ILE A 319 9.96 9.85 -22.42
N SER A 320 11.10 9.35 -22.88
CA SER A 320 11.63 9.70 -24.21
C SER A 320 10.95 8.93 -25.35
N ASN A 321 10.37 7.76 -25.06
CA ASN A 321 9.78 6.88 -26.07
C ASN A 321 8.36 6.42 -25.71
N ASP A 322 8.20 5.49 -24.77
CA ASP A 322 6.90 4.84 -24.51
C ASP A 322 6.49 4.88 -23.05
N LEU A 323 5.30 5.41 -22.77
CA LEU A 323 4.62 5.24 -21.47
C LEU A 323 3.43 4.30 -21.65
N SER A 324 3.52 3.09 -21.12
CA SER A 324 2.45 2.11 -21.13
C SER A 324 1.95 1.82 -19.72
N VAL A 325 0.65 2.00 -19.47
CA VAL A 325 0.03 1.75 -18.16
C VAL A 325 -1.23 0.94 -18.35
N GLU A 326 -1.26 -0.28 -17.83
CA GLU A 326 -2.47 -1.10 -17.80
C GLU A 326 -2.99 -1.20 -16.36
N SER A 327 -4.26 -0.84 -16.18
CA SER A 327 -4.97 -0.98 -14.91
C SER A 327 -6.28 -1.73 -15.11
N ARG A 328 -6.46 -2.87 -14.42
CA ARG A 328 -7.75 -3.58 -14.46
C ARG A 328 -8.81 -2.82 -13.66
N SER A 329 -8.42 -2.24 -12.52
CA SER A 329 -9.30 -1.36 -11.75
C SER A 329 -8.53 -0.33 -10.93
N GLY A 330 -9.16 0.82 -10.65
CA GLY A 330 -8.60 1.82 -9.75
C GLY A 330 -8.40 3.20 -10.38
N VAL A 331 -7.36 3.91 -9.94
CA VAL A 331 -7.11 5.29 -10.34
C VAL A 331 -5.71 5.43 -10.91
N ILE A 332 -5.62 6.02 -12.10
CA ILE A 332 -4.37 6.47 -12.72
C ILE A 332 -4.35 7.99 -12.65
N LYS A 333 -3.35 8.56 -11.98
CA LYS A 333 -3.10 10.00 -11.93
C LYS A 333 -1.77 10.32 -12.60
N LEU A 334 -1.79 11.32 -13.46
CA LEU A 334 -0.62 11.89 -14.11
C LEU A 334 -0.59 13.39 -13.81
N ASP A 335 0.55 13.88 -13.40
CA ASP A 335 0.79 15.30 -13.10
C ASP A 335 2.15 15.69 -13.69
N ASN A 336 2.17 16.66 -14.60
CA ASN A 336 3.37 17.07 -15.34
C ASN A 336 4.14 15.87 -15.94
N VAL A 337 3.45 15.10 -16.79
CA VAL A 337 4.02 13.93 -17.46
C VAL A 337 4.16 14.22 -18.95
N TYR A 338 5.35 13.95 -19.51
CA TYR A 338 5.63 13.96 -20.94
C TYR A 338 5.93 12.54 -21.45
N SER A 339 5.27 12.15 -22.54
CA SER A 339 5.66 10.99 -23.36
C SER A 339 5.19 11.21 -24.79
N PRO A 340 6.03 10.95 -25.82
CA PRO A 340 5.58 11.06 -27.20
C PRO A 340 4.58 9.94 -27.57
N ASN A 341 4.58 8.82 -26.83
CA ASN A 341 3.68 7.68 -27.04
C ASN A 341 3.07 7.18 -25.73
N TYR A 342 1.90 7.72 -25.38
CA TYR A 342 1.02 7.14 -24.37
C TYR A 342 0.36 5.86 -24.88
N ASN A 343 0.32 4.83 -24.04
CA ASN A 343 -0.55 3.67 -24.15
C ASN A 343 -1.17 3.34 -22.78
N ILE A 344 -2.23 4.08 -22.42
CA ILE A 344 -2.86 3.95 -21.12
C ILE A 344 -4.18 3.20 -21.27
N LEU A 345 -4.35 2.07 -20.59
CA LEU A 345 -5.53 1.23 -20.61
C LEU A 345 -6.09 1.06 -19.19
N ALA A 346 -7.33 1.48 -18.96
CA ALA A 346 -8.08 1.20 -17.73
C ALA A 346 -9.32 0.36 -18.05
N ARG A 347 -9.45 -0.85 -17.51
CA ARG A 347 -10.67 -1.66 -17.74
C ARG A 347 -11.87 -1.06 -17.00
N SER A 348 -11.71 -0.70 -15.74
CA SER A 348 -12.75 -0.03 -14.95
C SER A 348 -12.13 0.93 -13.96
N GLY A 349 -12.19 2.24 -14.20
CA GLY A 349 -11.49 3.17 -13.33
C GLY A 349 -11.53 4.62 -13.77
N THR A 350 -10.68 5.41 -13.12
CA THR A 350 -10.55 6.84 -13.40
C THR A 350 -9.14 7.17 -13.87
N ILE A 351 -9.02 7.81 -15.02
CA ILE A 351 -7.77 8.35 -15.55
C ILE A 351 -7.85 9.87 -15.41
N LYS A 352 -6.94 10.45 -14.63
CA LYS A 352 -6.82 11.90 -14.44
C LYS A 352 -5.42 12.34 -14.84
N GLY A 353 -5.32 13.35 -15.70
CA GLY A 353 -4.06 13.93 -16.12
C GLY A 353 -4.14 15.44 -16.09
N ILE A 354 -3.11 16.08 -15.54
CA ILE A 354 -2.90 17.54 -15.62
C ILE A 354 -1.49 17.82 -16.13
N ASP A 355 -1.34 18.96 -16.81
CA ASP A 355 -0.09 19.41 -17.42
C ASP A 355 0.57 18.35 -18.31
N LEU A 356 -0.24 17.64 -19.10
CA LEU A 356 0.26 16.57 -19.96
C LEU A 356 0.99 17.12 -21.18
N GLY A 357 2.13 16.51 -21.47
CA GLY A 357 2.92 16.73 -22.67
C GLY A 357 2.92 15.53 -23.60
N GLY A 358 2.94 15.73 -24.92
CA GLY A 358 3.12 14.65 -25.89
C GLY A 358 1.82 14.16 -26.54
N GLY A 359 1.56 12.85 -26.56
CA GLY A 359 0.36 12.29 -27.19
C GLY A 359 0.36 10.77 -27.26
N GLY A 360 -0.68 10.17 -27.84
CA GLY A 360 -0.85 8.72 -27.92
C GLY A 360 -2.27 8.26 -27.62
N LYS A 361 -2.39 7.00 -27.18
CA LYS A 361 -3.65 6.30 -26.96
C LYS A 361 -3.99 6.18 -25.47
N ILE A 362 -5.19 6.64 -25.11
CA ILE A 362 -5.78 6.44 -23.78
C ILE A 362 -7.13 5.74 -23.93
N THR A 363 -7.31 4.60 -23.28
CA THR A 363 -8.52 3.78 -23.36
C THR A 363 -9.07 3.47 -21.97
N ALA A 364 -10.38 3.70 -21.79
CA ALA A 364 -11.14 3.17 -20.67
C ALA A 364 -12.28 2.27 -21.17
N LYS A 365 -12.49 1.09 -20.58
CA LYS A 365 -13.71 0.31 -20.89
C LYS A 365 -14.91 0.80 -20.09
N SER A 366 -14.72 1.28 -18.86
CA SER A 366 -15.75 1.99 -18.12
C SER A 366 -15.14 2.99 -17.15
N GLY A 367 -15.76 4.16 -17.02
CA GLY A 367 -15.42 5.15 -16.00
C GLY A 367 -15.16 6.55 -16.56
N THR A 368 -14.20 7.26 -15.96
CA THR A 368 -13.95 8.67 -16.28
C THR A 368 -12.53 8.89 -16.79
N ILE A 369 -12.41 9.58 -17.91
CA ILE A 369 -11.15 10.12 -18.43
C ILE A 369 -11.23 11.64 -18.31
N LYS A 370 -10.35 12.26 -17.53
CA LYS A 370 -10.19 13.72 -17.43
C LYS A 370 -8.73 14.07 -17.70
N LEU A 371 -8.42 14.67 -18.84
CA LEU A 371 -7.06 15.01 -19.24
C LEU A 371 -6.96 16.50 -19.58
N GLU A 372 -5.91 17.14 -19.10
CA GLU A 372 -5.58 18.53 -19.40
C GLU A 372 -4.18 18.54 -20.01
N PHE A 373 -4.08 18.90 -21.29
CA PHE A 373 -2.81 18.93 -22.01
C PHE A 373 -2.21 20.32 -21.99
N ALA A 374 -0.95 20.42 -21.55
CA ALA A 374 -0.15 21.64 -21.64
C ALA A 374 0.49 21.78 -23.03
N LYS A 375 0.90 20.65 -23.65
CA LYS A 375 1.53 20.65 -24.98
C LYS A 375 1.31 19.31 -25.69
N ILE A 376 0.83 19.35 -26.93
CA ILE A 376 0.66 18.13 -27.73
C ILE A 376 1.75 18.07 -28.80
N THR A 377 2.42 16.92 -28.92
CA THR A 377 3.48 16.70 -29.92
C THR A 377 3.23 15.49 -30.82
N SER A 378 2.16 14.73 -30.58
CA SER A 378 1.75 13.60 -31.42
C SER A 378 0.22 13.45 -31.37
N ASN A 379 -0.34 12.62 -32.26
CA ASN A 379 -1.80 12.43 -32.32
C ASN A 379 -2.35 11.92 -30.98
N VAL A 380 -3.56 12.35 -30.62
CA VAL A 380 -4.24 11.93 -29.39
C VAL A 380 -5.47 11.11 -29.73
N ALA A 381 -5.52 9.87 -29.26
CA ALA A 381 -6.64 8.95 -29.45
C ALA A 381 -7.21 8.53 -28.09
N VAL A 382 -8.45 8.94 -27.79
CA VAL A 382 -9.13 8.62 -26.54
C VAL A 382 -10.35 7.76 -26.80
N THR A 383 -10.44 6.60 -26.15
CA THR A 383 -11.61 5.72 -26.24
C THR A 383 -12.19 5.49 -24.85
N ASN A 384 -13.49 5.71 -24.67
CA ASN A 384 -14.21 5.34 -23.45
C ASN A 384 -15.51 4.61 -23.80
N ASN A 385 -15.58 3.29 -23.64
CA ASN A 385 -16.79 2.56 -24.04
C ASN A 385 -18.02 3.04 -23.26
N SER A 386 -17.90 3.25 -21.94
CA SER A 386 -18.99 3.75 -21.13
C SER A 386 -18.51 4.74 -20.06
N GLY A 387 -18.98 5.98 -20.14
CA GLY A 387 -18.77 6.98 -19.10
C GLY A 387 -18.48 8.37 -19.65
N THR A 388 -17.57 9.10 -19.01
CA THR A 388 -17.29 10.49 -19.34
C THR A 388 -15.86 10.67 -19.84
N VAL A 389 -15.70 11.39 -20.94
CA VAL A 389 -14.41 11.91 -21.41
C VAL A 389 -14.46 13.44 -21.32
N ARG A 390 -13.51 14.01 -20.59
CA ARG A 390 -13.27 15.45 -20.52
C ARG A 390 -11.83 15.71 -20.91
N LEU A 391 -11.64 16.44 -22.00
CA LEU A 391 -10.33 16.89 -22.45
C LEU A 391 -10.30 18.42 -22.35
N THR A 392 -9.15 18.95 -21.94
CA THR A 392 -8.81 20.37 -22.09
C THR A 392 -7.60 20.43 -23.00
N MET A 393 -7.76 21.08 -24.14
CA MET A 393 -6.73 21.20 -25.17
C MET A 393 -5.98 22.53 -25.00
N PRO A 394 -4.74 22.67 -25.51
CA PRO A 394 -4.04 23.96 -25.47
C PRO A 394 -4.80 25.04 -26.27
N GLU A 395 -4.98 26.24 -25.71
CA GLU A 395 -5.89 27.26 -26.25
C GLU A 395 -5.54 27.76 -27.66
N HIS A 396 -4.25 27.73 -28.02
CA HIS A 396 -3.73 28.32 -29.25
C HIS A 396 -3.29 27.27 -30.28
N ASP A 397 -3.58 26.00 -30.04
CA ASP A 397 -3.27 24.94 -30.99
C ASP A 397 -4.23 24.96 -32.19
N SER A 398 -3.72 24.51 -33.33
CA SER A 398 -4.54 24.15 -34.48
C SER A 398 -4.45 22.65 -34.71
N TYR A 399 -5.60 22.00 -34.88
CA TYR A 399 -5.68 20.54 -34.99
C TYR A 399 -6.97 20.09 -35.68
N ASN A 400 -6.93 18.90 -36.26
CA ASN A 400 -8.13 18.22 -36.73
C ASN A 400 -8.75 17.42 -35.60
N PHE A 401 -10.07 17.34 -35.55
CA PHE A 401 -10.76 16.51 -34.58
C PHE A 401 -11.85 15.64 -35.22
N ASP A 402 -12.01 14.48 -34.62
CA ASP A 402 -13.07 13.53 -34.92
C ASP A 402 -13.60 12.96 -33.59
N LEU A 403 -14.82 13.35 -33.22
CA LEU A 403 -15.42 13.09 -31.92
C LEU A 403 -16.75 12.36 -32.11
N GLU A 404 -16.87 11.13 -31.62
CA GLU A 404 -18.07 10.31 -31.80
C GLU A 404 -18.49 9.61 -30.50
N ALA A 405 -19.75 9.77 -30.12
CA ALA A 405 -20.40 9.02 -29.05
C ALA A 405 -21.66 8.31 -29.59
N LYS A 406 -21.55 7.01 -29.91
CA LYS A 406 -22.59 6.25 -30.64
C LYS A 406 -23.99 6.37 -30.04
N SER A 407 -24.10 6.33 -28.71
CA SER A 407 -25.34 6.52 -27.96
C SER A 407 -25.13 7.52 -26.82
N GLY A 408 -24.51 8.65 -27.15
CA GLY A 408 -24.12 9.68 -26.20
C GLY A 408 -24.17 11.09 -26.76
N THR A 409 -23.56 12.02 -26.04
CA THR A 409 -23.51 13.44 -26.41
C THR A 409 -22.06 13.90 -26.54
N VAL A 410 -21.79 14.66 -27.60
CA VAL A 410 -20.49 15.29 -27.86
C VAL A 410 -20.62 16.81 -27.72
N LYS A 411 -19.74 17.41 -26.93
CA LYS A 411 -19.63 18.86 -26.76
C LYS A 411 -18.21 19.31 -27.10
N MET A 412 -18.11 20.33 -27.94
CA MET A 412 -16.87 20.99 -28.33
C MET A 412 -17.04 22.48 -28.03
N ASN A 413 -16.20 23.00 -27.13
CA ASN A 413 -16.32 24.38 -26.64
C ASN A 413 -15.41 25.37 -27.38
N HIS A 414 -14.38 24.89 -28.09
CA HIS A 414 -13.57 25.73 -28.96
C HIS A 414 -14.36 26.21 -30.18
N ALA A 415 -14.02 27.41 -30.65
CA ALA A 415 -14.40 27.85 -31.99
C ALA A 415 -13.74 26.92 -33.03
N ALA A 416 -14.56 26.32 -33.88
CA ALA A 416 -14.12 25.30 -34.82
C ALA A 416 -14.85 25.44 -36.16
N ASN A 417 -14.18 25.01 -37.22
CA ASN A 417 -14.77 24.83 -38.54
C ASN A 417 -15.29 23.39 -38.64
N TYR A 418 -16.61 23.23 -38.55
CA TYR A 418 -17.24 21.91 -38.56
C TYR A 418 -17.49 21.40 -39.98
N LYS A 419 -17.09 20.15 -40.21
CA LYS A 419 -17.51 19.34 -41.36
C LYS A 419 -18.80 18.58 -41.04
N HIS A 420 -18.90 18.05 -39.82
CA HIS A 420 -20.11 17.45 -39.28
C HIS A 420 -20.39 18.01 -37.88
N ASP A 421 -21.64 18.38 -37.63
CA ASP A 421 -22.10 18.85 -36.32
C ASP A 421 -23.51 18.31 -36.01
N VAL A 422 -23.55 17.19 -35.30
CA VAL A 422 -24.77 16.64 -34.72
C VAL A 422 -24.49 16.23 -33.27
N GLN A 423 -25.54 15.92 -32.50
CA GLN A 423 -25.42 15.65 -31.06
C GLN A 423 -24.38 14.56 -30.71
N SER A 424 -24.30 13.50 -31.53
CA SER A 424 -23.44 12.34 -31.29
C SER A 424 -22.12 12.34 -32.07
N LEU A 425 -21.94 13.24 -33.03
CA LEU A 425 -20.77 13.29 -33.92
C LEU A 425 -20.39 14.74 -34.22
N LYS A 426 -19.13 15.07 -33.96
CA LYS A 426 -18.51 16.32 -34.37
C LYS A 426 -17.18 16.03 -35.06
N GLU A 427 -17.01 16.53 -36.27
CA GLU A 427 -15.78 16.38 -37.05
C GLU A 427 -15.43 17.75 -37.64
N GLY A 428 -14.15 18.11 -37.64
CA GLY A 428 -13.72 19.40 -38.17
C GLY A 428 -12.30 19.78 -37.76
N THR A 429 -12.06 21.08 -37.75
CA THR A 429 -10.73 21.65 -37.49
C THR A 429 -10.83 22.85 -36.55
N VAL A 430 -9.91 22.92 -35.59
CA VAL A 430 -9.63 24.12 -34.79
C VAL A 430 -8.42 24.84 -35.41
N GLY A 431 -8.49 26.16 -35.53
CA GLY A 431 -7.45 26.98 -36.17
C GLY A 431 -7.39 26.81 -37.70
N THR A 432 -6.22 27.07 -38.29
CA THR A 432 -6.02 27.11 -39.76
C THR A 432 -4.84 26.28 -40.27
N ASP A 433 -3.96 25.79 -39.38
CA ASP A 433 -2.77 25.00 -39.72
C ASP A 433 -2.62 23.79 -38.78
N PRO A 434 -3.37 22.70 -39.04
CA PRO A 434 -3.48 21.58 -38.10
C PRO A 434 -2.15 20.87 -37.84
N LEU A 435 -1.72 20.84 -36.58
CA LEU A 435 -0.47 20.24 -36.12
C LEU A 435 -0.59 18.75 -35.77
N TYR A 436 -1.79 18.32 -35.37
CA TYR A 436 -2.08 16.94 -34.96
C TYR A 436 -3.56 16.58 -35.17
N ASN A 437 -3.88 15.32 -34.91
CA ASN A 437 -5.24 14.79 -34.94
C ASN A 437 -5.69 14.38 -33.54
N LEU A 438 -6.90 14.83 -33.17
CA LEU A 438 -7.63 14.41 -31.98
C LEU A 438 -8.75 13.45 -32.40
N SER A 439 -8.70 12.21 -31.94
CA SER A 439 -9.79 11.25 -32.12
C SER A 439 -10.37 10.87 -30.77
N VAL A 440 -11.67 11.07 -30.56
CA VAL A 440 -12.36 10.64 -29.33
C VAL A 440 -13.55 9.76 -29.68
N ARG A 441 -13.63 8.59 -29.05
CA ARG A 441 -14.69 7.59 -29.27
C ARG A 441 -15.34 7.15 -27.98
N ALA A 442 -16.67 7.06 -27.97
CA ALA A 442 -17.44 6.42 -26.91
C ALA A 442 -18.61 5.60 -27.45
N ILE A 443 -18.95 4.49 -26.78
CA ILE A 443 -20.18 3.74 -27.14
C ILE A 443 -21.38 4.42 -26.48
N SER A 444 -21.28 4.70 -25.18
CA SER A 444 -22.30 5.42 -24.41
C SER A 444 -21.65 6.44 -23.47
N GLY A 445 -22.30 7.59 -23.28
CA GLY A 445 -21.87 8.60 -22.31
C GLY A 445 -21.63 9.97 -22.91
N THR A 446 -20.69 10.73 -22.33
CA THR A 446 -20.46 12.13 -22.71
C THR A 446 -19.01 12.37 -23.08
N ILE A 447 -18.79 13.00 -24.24
CA ILE A 447 -17.51 13.57 -24.64
C ILE A 447 -17.62 15.08 -24.51
N LYS A 448 -16.69 15.70 -23.77
CA LYS A 448 -16.53 17.15 -23.68
C LYS A 448 -15.08 17.52 -23.97
N VAL A 449 -14.86 18.29 -25.01
CA VAL A 449 -13.57 18.89 -25.33
C VAL A 449 -13.67 20.38 -25.06
N ASN A 450 -12.84 20.86 -24.13
CA ASN A 450 -12.77 22.25 -23.72
C ASN A 450 -11.59 22.95 -24.35
#